data_AF-A0A1Q3BZM1-F1
#
_entry.id   AF-A0A1Q3BZM1-F1
#
_cell.length_a   1.000
_cell.length_b   1.000
_cell.length_c   1.000
_cell.angle_alpha   90.00
_cell.angle_beta   90.00
_cell.angle_gamma   90.00
#
_symmetry.space_group_name_H-M   'P 1'
#
loop_
_entity.id
_entity.type
_entity.pdbx_description
1 polymer ?
#
loop_
_entity_poly.entity_id
_entity_poly.type
_entity_poly.pdbx_seq_one_letter_code
_entity_poly.pdbx_strand_id
1 'polypeptide(L)' 'MDIDGSTALVLVSGEKALDLGLKVIAKISGYVDAAQAPELFPTAPAIAINEAFSVRYYSVTL' A
#
# COMPACT_ATOMS: atom_id res chain seq x y z
N MET A 1 3.78 6.99 27.73
CA MET A 1 4.31 5.63 27.55
C MET A 1 4.76 5.62 26.11
N ASP A 2 6.03 5.93 25.89
CA ASP A 2 6.56 6.08 24.54
C ASP A 2 6.87 4.69 23.97
N ILE A 3 6.54 4.49 22.71
CA ILE A 3 6.70 3.22 22.00
C ILE A 3 7.97 3.27 21.13
N ASP A 4 8.90 2.35 21.37
CA ASP A 4 10.10 2.17 20.53
C ASP A 4 9.90 0.94 19.61
N GLY A 5 10.04 1.13 18.29
CA GLY A 5 9.91 0.06 17.30
C GLY A 5 10.63 0.36 15.99
N SER A 6 11.15 -0.70 15.34
CA SER A 6 11.80 -0.63 14.02
C SER A 6 11.38 -1.79 13.13
N THR A 7 11.23 -1.53 11.83
CA THR A 7 10.82 -2.49 10.80
C THR A 7 11.54 -2.19 9.50
N ALA A 8 11.89 -3.23 8.72
CA ALA A 8 12.44 -3.10 7.38
C ALA A 8 11.73 -4.04 6.40
N LEU A 9 11.59 -3.60 5.15
CA LEU A 9 11.06 -4.39 4.05
C LEU A 9 12.11 -4.45 2.93
N VAL A 10 12.19 -5.60 2.26
CA VAL A 10 13.00 -5.77 1.05
C VAL A 10 12.06 -5.86 -0.14
N LEU A 11 12.21 -4.92 -1.07
CA LEU A 11 11.43 -4.88 -2.30
C LEU A 11 12.28 -5.37 -3.46
N VAL A 12 11.67 -6.22 -4.28
CA VAL A 12 12.26 -6.75 -5.51
C VAL A 12 11.21 -6.70 -6.62
N SER A 13 11.66 -6.57 -7.87
CA SER A 13 10.75 -6.76 -9.00
C SER A 13 10.28 -8.22 -9.04
N GLY A 14 9.09 -8.45 -9.62
CA GLY A 14 8.55 -9.80 -9.76
C GLY A 14 9.47 -10.72 -10.57
N GLU A 15 10.05 -10.20 -11.65
CA GLU A 15 11.05 -10.90 -12.47
C GLU A 15 12.27 -11.29 -11.64
N LYS A 16 12.85 -10.35 -10.88
CA LYS A 16 14.03 -10.62 -10.07
C LYS A 16 13.76 -11.62 -8.94
N ALA A 17 12.56 -11.59 -8.38
CA ALA A 17 12.13 -12.58 -7.39
C ALA A 17 12.11 -13.99 -7.98
N LEU A 18 11.63 -14.14 -9.23
CA LEU A 18 11.62 -15.41 -9.95
C LEU A 18 13.04 -15.87 -10.30
N ASP A 19 13.87 -14.99 -10.86
CA ASP A 19 15.26 -15.31 -11.23
C ASP A 19 16.10 -15.79 -10.05
N LEU A 20 15.87 -15.19 -8.87
CA LEU A 20 16.57 -15.53 -7.63
C LEU A 20 15.87 -16.65 -6.84
N GLY A 21 14.75 -17.19 -7.32
CA GLY A 21 13.98 -18.24 -6.62
C GLY A 21 13.46 -17.80 -5.25
N LEU A 22 13.20 -16.51 -5.05
CA LEU A 22 12.75 -15.96 -3.76
C LEU A 22 11.28 -16.28 -3.51
N LYS A 23 10.97 -16.65 -2.26
CA LYS A 23 9.58 -16.79 -1.81
C LYS A 23 8.97 -15.41 -1.61
N VAL A 24 8.09 -15.02 -2.53
CA VAL A 24 7.29 -13.78 -2.40
C VAL A 24 6.16 -13.99 -1.40
N ILE A 25 6.06 -13.09 -0.41
CA ILE A 25 5.00 -13.14 0.62
C ILE A 25 3.81 -12.22 0.32
N ALA A 26 4.02 -11.19 -0.51
CA ALA A 26 2.98 -10.25 -0.93
C ALA A 26 3.40 -9.51 -2.20
N LYS A 27 2.44 -8.92 -2.90
CA LYS A 27 2.66 -8.01 -4.02
C LYS A 27 2.05 -6.65 -3.69
N ILE A 28 2.80 -5.57 -3.90
CA ILE A 28 2.26 -4.21 -3.85
C ILE A 28 1.38 -4.01 -5.08
N SER A 29 0.07 -3.82 -4.88
CA SER A 29 -0.89 -3.66 -5.99
C SER A 29 -1.18 -2.21 -6.36
N GLY A 30 -0.75 -1.26 -5.54
CA GLY A 30 -1.00 0.16 -5.72
C GLY A 30 -0.68 0.92 -4.44
N TYR A 31 -0.58 2.23 -4.56
CA TYR A 31 -0.40 3.17 -3.45
C TYR A 31 -1.21 4.43 -3.75
N VAL A 32 -1.91 4.94 -2.75
CA VAL A 32 -2.66 6.19 -2.83
C VAL A 32 -2.42 6.97 -1.55
N ASP A 33 -2.33 8.29 -1.70
CA ASP A 33 -2.23 9.25 -0.63
C ASP A 33 -3.42 10.20 -0.70
N ALA A 34 -3.87 10.69 0.45
CA ALA A 34 -4.94 11.67 0.53
C ALA A 34 -4.64 12.65 1.67
N ALA A 35 -4.92 13.94 1.43
CA ALA A 35 -4.71 15.00 2.41
C ALA A 35 -6.02 15.73 2.69
N GLN A 36 -6.14 16.26 3.91
CA GLN A 36 -7.26 17.08 4.34
C GLN A 36 -6.77 18.25 5.20
N ALA A 37 -7.67 19.19 5.47
CA ALA A 37 -7.42 20.23 6.46
C ALA A 37 -7.02 19.62 7.82
N PRO A 38 -6.14 20.26 8.61
CA PRO A 38 -5.58 19.67 9.84
C PRO A 38 -6.65 19.16 10.82
N GLU A 39 -7.78 19.87 10.93
CA GLU A 39 -8.91 19.52 11.77
C GLU A 39 -9.64 18.22 11.34
N LEU A 40 -9.45 17.80 10.08
CA LEU A 40 -10.06 16.59 9.49
C LEU A 40 -9.03 15.51 9.12
N PHE A 41 -7.74 15.69 9.43
CA PHE A 41 -6.68 14.72 9.13
C PHE A 41 -7.01 13.26 9.51
N PRO A 42 -7.68 12.96 10.65
CA PRO A 42 -8.04 11.58 11.00
C PRO A 42 -8.93 10.88 9.95
N THR A 43 -9.61 11.62 9.09
CA THR A 43 -10.49 11.08 8.03
C THR A 43 -9.78 10.91 6.68
N ALA A 44 -8.54 11.40 6.53
CA ALA A 44 -7.75 11.24 5.31
C ALA A 44 -7.54 9.76 4.90
N PRO A 45 -7.31 8.80 5.82
CA PRO A 45 -7.23 7.39 5.46
C PRO A 45 -8.50 6.83 4.81
N ALA A 46 -9.69 7.30 5.22
CA ALA A 46 -10.96 6.85 4.63
C ALA A 46 -11.09 7.29 3.17
N ILE A 47 -10.59 8.47 2.81
CA ILE A 47 -10.53 8.93 1.42
C ILE A 47 -9.53 8.10 0.63
N ALA A 48 -8.30 7.95 1.15
CA ALA A 48 -7.23 7.20 0.48
C ALA A 48 -7.63 5.75 0.19
N ILE A 49 -8.36 5.09 1.09
CA ILE A 49 -8.85 3.72 0.88
C ILE A 49 -9.85 3.65 -0.29
N ASN A 50 -10.82 4.56 -0.34
CA ASN A 50 -11.81 4.58 -1.41
C ASN A 50 -11.16 4.85 -2.78
N GLU A 51 -10.19 5.76 -2.83
CA GLU A 51 -9.42 6.04 -4.04
C GLU A 51 -8.50 4.88 -4.42
N ALA A 52 -7.85 4.21 -3.46
CA ALA A 52 -7.01 3.04 -3.73
C ALA A 52 -7.81 1.91 -4.38
N PHE A 53 -9.06 1.70 -3.97
CA PHE A 53 -9.95 0.80 -4.68
C PHE A 53 -10.25 1.32 -6.08
N SER A 54 -10.64 2.58 -6.25
CA SER A 54 -10.92 3.15 -7.58
C SER A 54 -9.77 2.99 -8.58
N VAL A 55 -8.53 3.32 -8.18
CA VAL A 55 -7.32 3.18 -9.02
C VAL A 55 -7.05 1.71 -9.39
N ARG A 56 -7.39 0.77 -8.51
CA ARG A 56 -7.22 -0.67 -8.72
C ARG A 56 -8.41 -1.34 -9.43
N TYR A 57 -9.58 -0.69 -9.44
CA TYR A 57 -10.88 -1.19 -9.93
C TYR A 57 -11.20 -0.80 -11.39
N TYR A 58 -10.20 -0.61 -12.26
CA TYR A 58 -10.40 -0.90 -13.69
C TYR A 58 -10.30 -2.42 -14.02
N SER A 59 -10.34 -3.28 -12.99
CA SER A 59 -10.32 -4.74 -13.13
C SER A 59 -11.18 -5.45 -12.08
N VAL A 60 -12.47 -5.10 -12.02
CA VAL A 60 -13.48 -6.01 -11.45
C VAL A 60 -14.54 -6.24 -12.52
N THR A 61 -14.38 -7.35 -13.24
CA THR A 61 -15.47 -7.96 -13.99
C THR A 61 -16.43 -8.58 -12.97
N LEU A 62 -17.72 -8.21 -13.09
CA LEU A 62 -18.84 -8.75 -12.31
C LEU A 62 -18.94 -10.28 -12.42
#